data_AF-C0VPY7-F1
#
_entry.id   AF-C0VPY7-F1
#
_cell.length_a   1.000
_cell.length_b   1.000
_cell.length_c   1.000
_cell.angle_alpha   90.00
_cell.angle_beta   90.00
_cell.angle_gamma   90.00
#
_symmetry.space_group_name_H-M   'P 1'
#
loop_
_entity.id
_entity.type
_entity.pdbx_description
1 polymer ?
#
loop_
_entity_poly.entity_id
_entity_poly.type
_entity_poly.pdbx_seq_one_letter_code
_entity_poly.pdbx_strand_id
1 'polypeptide(L)' 'SESDLKLMRCMDELHMQYPFAGSRMMRDLLNRQGHHIGRRHTRTLMKKMGI' A
#
# COMPACT_ATOMS: atom_id res chain seq x y z
N SER A 1 0.72 -5.60 12.67
CA SER A 1 1.28 -4.70 13.70
C SER A 1 0.67 -3.31 13.55
N GLU A 2 0.94 -2.37 14.48
CA GLU A 2 0.52 -0.96 14.33
C GLU A 2 1.10 -0.33 13.04
N SER A 3 2.32 -0.71 12.68
CA SER A 3 2.98 -0.32 11.42
C SER A 3 2.22 -0.79 10.18
N ASP A 4 1.73 -2.04 10.17
CA ASP A 4 0.90 -2.53 9.06
C ASP A 4 -0.43 -1.79 8.94
N LEU A 5 -1.05 -1.42 10.06
CA LEU A 5 -2.30 -0.64 10.06
C LEU A 5 -2.09 0.78 9.51
N LYS A 6 -0.97 1.43 9.85
CA LYS A 6 -0.58 2.72 9.26
C LYS A 6 -0.37 2.60 7.75
N LEU A 7 0.31 1.54 7.31
CA LEU A 7 0.50 1.26 5.88
C LEU A 7 -0.82 1.00 5.17
N MET A 8 -1.73 0.21 5.76
CA MET A 8 -3.06 -0.06 5.18
C MET A 8 -3.87 1.23 5.02
N ARG A 9 -3.87 2.14 6.00
CA ARG A 9 -4.55 3.44 5.87
C ARG A 9 -3.96 4.28 4.75
N CYS A 10 -2.64 4.33 4.66
CA CYS A 10 -1.96 5.06 3.60
C CYS A 10 -2.23 4.47 2.21
N MET A 11 -2.30 3.14 2.12
CA MET A 11 -2.69 2.42 0.89
C MET A 11 -4.13 2.69 0.49
N ASP A 12 -5.04 2.79 1.46
CA ASP A 12 -6.46 3.12 1.23
C ASP A 12 -6.61 4.53 0.65
N GLU A 13 -5.95 5.53 1.25
CA GLU A 13 -5.93 6.91 0.76
C GLU A 13 -5.35 7.00 -0.67
N LEU A 14 -4.24 6.29 -0.92
CA LEU A 14 -3.64 6.22 -2.25
C LEU A 14 -4.54 5.47 -3.25
N HIS A 15 -5.29 4.46 -2.82
CA HIS A 15 -6.22 3.73 -3.68
C HIS A 15 -7.45 4.57 -4.03
N MET A 16 -7.93 5.43 -3.13
CA MET A 16 -8.98 6.41 -3.45
C MET A 16 -8.53 7.42 -4.52
N GLN A 17 -7.27 7.87 -4.47
CA GLN A 17 -6.72 8.77 -5.48
C GLN A 17 -6.36 8.04 -6.79
N TYR A 18 -5.92 6.79 -6.67
CA TYR A 18 -5.45 5.97 -7.78
C TYR A 18 -6.08 4.57 -7.72
N PRO A 19 -7.36 4.42 -8.11
CA PRO A 19 -8.05 3.12 -8.03
C PRO A 19 -7.43 2.04 -8.94
N PHE A 20 -6.62 2.46 -9.91
CA PHE A 20 -5.86 1.57 -10.81
C PHE A 20 -4.48 1.17 -10.26
N ALA A 21 -4.05 1.70 -9.10
CA ALA A 21 -2.73 1.44 -8.55
C ALA A 21 -2.63 0.04 -7.95
N GLY A 22 -2.18 -0.92 -8.77
CA GLY A 22 -1.84 -2.26 -8.30
C GLY A 22 -0.57 -2.30 -7.42
N SER A 23 -0.26 -3.48 -6.87
CA SER A 23 0.85 -3.68 -5.91
C SER A 23 2.23 -3.13 -6.31
N ARG A 24 2.55 -3.00 -7.61
CA ARG A 24 3.80 -2.38 -8.08
C ARG A 24 3.76 -0.86 -7.92
N MET A 25 2.70 -0.21 -8.41
CA MET A 25 2.53 1.23 -8.31
C MET A 25 2.37 1.67 -6.86
N MET A 26 1.60 0.91 -6.08
CA MET A 26 1.39 1.20 -4.66
C MET A 26 2.69 1.13 -3.85
N ARG A 27 3.55 0.14 -4.14
CA ARG A 27 4.90 0.07 -3.56
C ARG A 27 5.70 1.34 -3.87
N ASP A 28 5.66 1.81 -5.11
CA ASP A 28 6.46 2.96 -5.54
C ASP A 28 5.94 4.27 -4.91
N LEU A 29 4.62 4.41 -4.76
CA LEU A 29 3.99 5.53 -4.04
C LEU A 29 4.36 5.54 -2.55
N LEU A 30 4.27 4.39 -1.89
CA LEU A 30 4.67 4.25 -0.49
C LEU A 30 6.17 4.53 -0.29
N ASN A 31 7.03 4.04 -1.18
CA ASN A 31 8.47 4.33 -1.13
C ASN A 31 8.74 5.83 -1.32
N ARG A 32 8.00 6.53 -2.19
CA ARG A 32 8.11 8.00 -2.35
C ARG A 32 7.70 8.77 -1.10
N GLN A 33 6.78 8.23 -0.31
CA GLN A 33 6.38 8.79 0.99
C GLN A 33 7.35 8.42 2.13
N GLY A 34 8.43 7.68 1.85
CA GLY A 34 9.41 7.25 2.86
C GLY A 34 9.05 5.92 3.55
N HIS A 35 7.98 5.25 3.12
CA HIS A 35 7.64 3.92 3.60
C HIS A 35 8.38 2.86 2.79
N HIS A 36 9.56 2.44 3.27
CA HIS A 36 10.36 1.37 2.65
C HIS A 36 9.66 0.01 2.78
N ILE A 37 8.83 -0.33 1.79
CA ILE A 37 8.04 -1.56 1.76
C ILE A 37 8.33 -2.38 0.50
N GLY A 38 8.42 -3.71 0.67
CA GLY A 38 8.59 -4.65 -0.45
C GLY A 38 7.27 -5.04 -1.11
N ARG A 39 7.32 -5.38 -2.41
CA ARG A 39 6.14 -5.80 -3.20
C ARG A 39 5.33 -6.94 -2.56
N ARG A 40 6.00 -7.92 -1.94
CA ARG A 40 5.33 -9.06 -1.28
C ARG A 40 4.47 -8.59 -0.10
N HIS A 41 4.97 -7.63 0.67
CA HIS A 41 4.25 -7.05 1.80
C HIS A 41 3.07 -6.22 1.31
N THR A 42 3.30 -5.33 0.34
CA THR A 42 2.25 -4.53 -0.32
C THR A 42 1.12 -5.41 -0.85
N ARG A 43 1.44 -6.47 -1.60
CA ARG A 43 0.44 -7.43 -2.13
C ARG A 43 -0.35 -8.11 -1.00
N THR A 44 0.32 -8.45 0.09
CA THR A 44 -0.33 -9.12 1.24
C THR A 44 -1.29 -8.17 1.95
N LEU A 45 -0.90 -6.91 2.12
CA LEU A 45 -1.76 -5.87 2.71
C LEU A 45 -2.96 -5.56 1.81
N MET A 46 -2.76 -5.37 0.50
CA MET A 46 -3.87 -5.17 -0.45
C MET A 46 -4.85 -6.34 -0.44
N LYS A 47 -4.34 -7.58 -0.46
CA LYS A 47 -5.18 -8.78 -0.37
C LYS A 47 -5.98 -8.85 0.94
N LYS A 48 -5.41 -8.37 2.06
CA LYS A 48 -6.14 -8.28 3.34
C LYS A 48 -7.21 -7.19 3.32
N MET A 49 -7.02 -6.13 2.54
CA MET A 49 -7.98 -5.03 2.38
C MET A 49 -9.08 -5.34 1.34
N GLY A 50 -8.87 -6.30 0.45
CA GLY A 50 -9.85 -6.66 -0.60
C GLY A 50 -9.68 -5.88 -1.92
N ILE A 51 -8.48 -5.34 -2.16
CA ILE A 51 -8.08 -4.57 -3.35
C ILE A 51 -6.93 -5.23 -4.12
#